data_AF-X0WGM8-F1
#
_entry.id   AF-X0WGM8-F1
#
_cell.length_a   1.000
_cell.length_b   1.000
_cell.length_c   1.000
_cell.angle_alpha   90.00
_cell.angle_beta   90.00
_cell.angle_gamma   90.00
#
_symmetry.space_group_name_H-M   'P 1'
#
loop_
_entity.id
_entity.type
_entity.pdbx_description
1 polymer ?
#
loop_
_entity_poly.entity_id
_entity_poly.type
_entity_poly.pdbx_seq_one_letter_code
_entity_poly.pdbx_strand_id
1 'polypeptide(L)'
;MWYEHWFDDSLSLKISTLEAAGRVKLINGRMHVETRERIDSHWLHVSGSTDCRECFLWNEIMFKELGVVHSFCRYHCYKVVVRPRNVRELVQMHNLLYVIPYEYNYINPIAGKAGLDTRKYTAEPYGVFLYANSLNEGLTLKELMRHMIDKYIPEEEIDGKFLVNTLKLKRACT
;
A
#
# COMPACT_ATOMS: atom_id res chain seq x y z
N MET A 1 -4.99 24.76 -10.51
CA MET A 1 -4.22 25.94 -10.07
C MET A 1 -4.24 25.96 -8.53
N TRP A 2 -3.45 25.09 -7.87
CA TRP A 2 -3.52 24.88 -6.40
C TRP A 2 -2.13 24.73 -5.72
N TYR A 3 -1.02 25.06 -6.40
CA TYR A 3 0.34 24.76 -5.92
C TYR A 3 1.20 25.97 -5.49
N GLU A 4 0.73 27.21 -5.62
CA GLU A 4 1.61 28.39 -5.44
C GLU A 4 1.83 28.85 -3.99
N HIS A 5 1.16 28.26 -3.00
CA HIS A 5 1.26 28.73 -1.60
C HIS A 5 1.98 27.77 -0.62
N TRP A 6 2.66 26.73 -1.11
CA TRP A 6 3.31 25.74 -0.23
C TRP A 6 4.82 25.95 0.00
N PHE A 7 5.43 26.93 -0.67
CA PHE A 7 6.86 27.22 -0.54
C PHE A 7 7.06 28.50 0.28
N ASP A 8 7.03 28.38 1.61
CA ASP A 8 7.52 29.42 2.52
C ASP A 8 8.97 29.11 2.97
N ASP A 9 9.69 30.11 3.47
CA ASP A 9 11.08 30.03 3.98
C ASP A 9 11.31 28.87 4.98
N SER A 10 10.28 28.45 5.69
CA SER A 10 10.27 27.30 6.60
C SER A 10 10.52 25.97 5.88
N LEU A 11 10.07 25.82 4.64
CA LEU A 11 10.28 24.62 3.82
C LEU A 11 11.74 24.53 3.38
N SER A 12 12.31 25.66 2.94
CA SER A 12 13.73 25.78 2.55
C SER A 12 14.64 25.43 3.73
N LEU A 13 14.32 25.93 4.94
CA LEU A 13 15.07 25.60 6.15
C LEU A 13 14.98 24.10 6.50
N LYS A 14 13.80 23.50 6.36
CA LYS A 14 13.60 22.06 6.58
C LYS A 14 14.37 21.22 5.58
N ILE A 15 14.28 21.51 4.28
CA ILE A 15 15.02 20.77 3.23
C ILE A 15 16.53 20.82 3.48
N SER A 16 17.07 21.99 3.84
CA SER A 16 18.48 22.17 4.22
C SER A 16 18.89 21.26 5.39
N THR A 17 17.99 21.09 6.36
CA THR A 17 18.21 20.22 7.54
C THR A 17 18.24 18.74 7.13
N LEU A 18 17.43 18.34 6.15
CA LEU A 18 17.39 16.96 5.64
C LEU A 18 18.62 16.58 4.84
N GLU A 19 19.13 17.53 4.06
CA GLU A 19 20.38 17.37 3.31
C GLU A 19 21.57 17.25 4.28
N ALA A 20 21.63 18.09 5.31
CA ALA A 20 22.63 17.99 6.38
C ALA A 20 22.57 16.64 7.13
N ALA A 21 21.37 16.05 7.27
CA ALA A 21 21.17 14.73 7.88
C ALA A 21 21.44 13.56 6.91
N GLY A 22 21.79 13.82 5.64
CA GLY A 22 22.05 12.81 4.62
C GLY A 22 20.82 11.99 4.20
N ARG A 23 19.60 12.47 4.49
CA ARG A 23 18.35 11.75 4.18
C ARG A 23 17.84 12.02 2.78
N VAL A 24 18.15 13.18 2.24
CA VAL A 24 17.88 13.59 0.86
C VAL A 24 19.14 14.25 0.30
N LYS A 25 19.35 14.15 -1.00
CA LYS A 25 20.45 14.85 -1.68
C LYS A 25 19.89 15.77 -2.73
N LEU A 26 20.18 17.06 -2.68
CA LEU A 26 19.81 17.96 -3.76
C LEU A 26 20.91 17.95 -4.81
N ILE A 27 20.59 17.50 -6.02
CA ILE A 27 21.50 17.55 -7.17
C ILE A 27 20.83 18.43 -8.22
N ASN A 28 21.42 19.58 -8.52
CA ASN A 28 20.91 20.55 -9.50
C ASN A 28 19.45 20.99 -9.23
N GLY A 29 19.11 21.24 -7.96
CA GLY A 29 17.76 21.63 -7.55
C GLY A 29 16.73 20.48 -7.60
N ARG A 30 17.17 19.24 -7.85
CA ARG A 30 16.33 18.04 -7.81
C ARG A 30 16.67 17.22 -6.58
N MET A 31 15.63 16.77 -5.90
CA MET A 31 15.77 15.90 -4.74
C MET A 31 15.97 14.45 -5.22
N HIS A 32 17.16 13.94 -4.97
CA HIS A 32 17.50 12.54 -5.17
C HIS A 32 17.26 11.80 -3.86
N VAL A 33 16.39 10.80 -3.92
CA VAL A 33 16.19 9.83 -2.85
C VAL A 33 16.65 8.48 -3.39
N GLU A 34 17.55 7.80 -2.69
CA GLU A 34 17.91 6.43 -3.06
C GLU A 34 16.69 5.53 -2.83
N THR A 35 15.95 5.21 -3.90
CA THR A 35 14.92 4.18 -3.87
C THR A 35 15.60 2.82 -3.78
N ARG A 36 15.92 2.37 -2.57
CA ARG A 36 16.32 0.98 -2.34
C ARG A 36 15.05 0.14 -2.20
N GLU A 37 14.92 -0.92 -3.01
CA GLU A 37 14.04 -2.01 -2.62
C GLU A 37 14.48 -2.48 -1.23
N ARG A 38 13.53 -2.54 -0.30
CA ARG A 38 13.79 -3.07 1.04
C ARG A 38 13.94 -4.58 0.93
N ILE A 39 15.17 -5.04 0.70
CA ILE A 39 15.54 -6.47 0.64
C ILE A 39 15.15 -7.19 1.95
N ASP A 40 15.05 -6.45 3.05
CA ASP A 40 14.59 -6.88 4.37
C ASP A 40 13.06 -6.85 4.57
N SER A 41 12.31 -6.48 3.53
CA SER A 41 10.85 -6.41 3.61
C SER A 41 10.23 -7.81 3.60
N HIS A 42 9.45 -8.13 4.62
CA HIS A 42 8.61 -9.32 4.68
C HIS A 42 7.37 -9.24 3.77
N TRP A 43 7.30 -8.24 2.88
CA TRP A 43 6.20 -7.99 1.96
C TRP A 43 6.66 -8.20 0.52
N LEU A 44 5.92 -9.04 -0.20
CA LEU A 44 5.99 -9.22 -1.64
C LEU A 44 5.06 -8.21 -2.30
N HIS A 45 5.61 -7.38 -3.18
CA HIS A 45 4.87 -6.31 -3.85
C HIS A 45 4.44 -6.74 -5.26
N VAL A 46 3.18 -6.47 -5.61
CA VAL A 46 2.62 -6.71 -6.94
C VAL A 46 2.26 -5.36 -7.54
N SER A 47 2.93 -5.05 -8.66
CA SER A 47 3.08 -3.75 -9.33
C SER A 47 3.65 -2.60 -8.49
N GLY A 48 4.55 -1.84 -9.11
CA GLY A 48 4.90 -0.49 -8.67
C GLY A 48 3.63 0.38 -8.71
N SER A 49 3.57 1.35 -7.80
CA SER A 49 2.49 2.33 -7.71
C SER A 49 1.90 2.68 -9.07
N THR A 50 0.57 2.54 -9.20
CA THR A 50 -0.21 3.30 -10.21
C THR A 50 0.36 4.72 -10.30
N ASP A 51 0.46 5.28 -11.52
CA ASP A 51 1.18 6.52 -11.90
C ASP A 51 0.98 7.77 -11.01
N CYS A 52 0.06 7.71 -10.04
CA CYS A 52 -0.21 8.78 -9.10
C CYS A 52 0.29 8.55 -7.67
N ARG A 53 0.78 7.37 -7.26
CA ARG A 53 1.11 7.07 -5.84
C ARG A 53 2.61 7.10 -5.54
N GLU A 54 3.11 8.27 -5.17
CA GLU A 54 4.49 8.44 -4.71
C GLU A 54 4.64 8.17 -3.21
N CYS A 55 4.16 7.00 -2.74
CA CYS A 55 4.07 6.68 -1.32
C CYS A 55 5.39 6.84 -0.56
N PHE A 56 6.52 6.49 -1.20
CA PHE A 56 7.83 6.66 -0.60
C PHE A 56 8.18 8.14 -0.43
N LEU A 57 8.07 8.93 -1.49
CA LEU A 57 8.28 10.39 -1.46
C LEU A 57 7.39 11.06 -0.40
N TRP A 58 6.09 10.76 -0.43
CA TRP A 58 5.13 11.36 0.49
C TRP A 58 5.35 10.94 1.93
N ASN A 59 5.79 9.71 2.18
CA ASN A 59 6.06 9.26 3.54
C ASN A 59 7.39 9.81 4.06
N GLU A 60 8.47 9.60 3.32
CA GLU A 60 9.82 9.95 3.75
C GLU A 60 10.03 11.46 3.86
N ILE A 61 9.28 12.27 3.11
CA ILE A 61 9.52 13.71 3.02
C ILE A 61 8.35 14.48 3.60
N MET A 62 7.16 14.35 3.00
CA MET A 62 6.00 15.12 3.46
C MET A 62 5.62 14.74 4.89
N PHE A 63 5.49 13.45 5.18
CA PHE A 63 5.05 13.02 6.50
C PHE A 63 6.17 13.09 7.55
N LYS A 64 7.30 12.43 7.33
CA LYS A 64 8.37 12.34 8.35
C LYS A 64 9.04 13.68 8.64
N GLU A 65 9.25 14.50 7.62
CA GLU A 65 10.07 15.71 7.75
C GLU A 65 9.24 16.98 7.83
N LEU A 66 8.13 17.04 7.10
CA LEU A 66 7.24 18.20 7.14
C LEU A 66 6.06 18.03 8.12
N GLY A 67 5.77 16.81 8.57
CA GLY A 67 4.61 16.52 9.42
C GLY A 67 3.27 16.59 8.67
N VAL A 68 3.30 16.56 7.33
CA VAL A 68 2.13 16.76 6.47
C VAL A 68 1.78 15.46 5.74
N VAL A 69 0.52 15.04 5.85
CA VAL A 69 -0.02 13.96 5.03
C VAL A 69 -0.41 14.53 3.67
N HIS A 70 0.15 13.98 2.59
CA HIS A 70 -0.17 14.40 1.23
C HIS A 70 -1.69 14.33 0.96
N SER A 71 -2.24 15.29 0.22
CA SER A 71 -3.69 15.39 -0.04
C SER A 71 -4.25 14.10 -0.66
N PHE A 72 -3.51 13.49 -1.58
CA PHE A 72 -3.86 12.19 -2.16
C PHE A 72 -4.01 11.10 -1.09
N CYS A 73 -3.04 11.00 -0.16
CA CYS A 73 -3.10 10.05 0.95
C CYS A 73 -4.35 10.25 1.82
N ARG A 74 -4.75 11.50 2.06
CA ARG A 74 -5.89 11.86 2.89
C ARG A 74 -7.24 11.61 2.20
N TYR A 75 -7.37 11.95 0.92
CA TYR A 75 -8.67 12.01 0.25
C TYR A 75 -8.91 10.87 -0.75
N HIS A 76 -7.85 10.27 -1.31
CA HIS A 76 -7.95 9.32 -2.43
C HIS A 76 -7.33 7.95 -2.14
N CYS A 77 -6.46 7.82 -1.14
CA CYS A 77 -5.76 6.55 -0.90
C CYS A 77 -6.56 5.60 -0.01
N TYR A 78 -7.12 4.55 -0.62
CA TYR A 78 -7.82 3.46 0.05
C TYR A 78 -7.05 2.15 -0.11
N LYS A 79 -7.34 1.19 0.77
CA LYS A 79 -6.85 -0.18 0.65
C LYS A 79 -7.88 -1.20 1.11
N VAL A 80 -8.00 -2.30 0.37
CA VAL A 80 -8.65 -3.52 0.83
C VAL A 80 -7.62 -4.32 1.61
N VAL A 81 -7.96 -4.70 2.83
CA VAL A 81 -7.15 -5.53 3.71
C VAL A 81 -7.77 -6.91 3.79
N VAL A 82 -7.01 -7.91 3.38
CA VAL A 82 -7.34 -9.33 3.53
C VAL A 82 -6.42 -9.96 4.56
N ARG A 83 -6.96 -10.86 5.37
CA ARG A 83 -6.21 -11.66 6.35
C ARG A 83 -6.21 -13.13 5.94
N PRO A 84 -5.12 -13.63 5.33
CA PRO A 84 -4.91 -15.06 5.13
C PRO A 84 -4.89 -15.79 6.49
N ARG A 85 -5.44 -17.01 6.53
CA ARG A 85 -5.46 -17.84 7.75
C ARG A 85 -4.12 -18.52 7.99
N ASN A 86 -3.40 -18.83 6.92
CA ASN A 86 -2.15 -19.57 6.95
C ASN A 86 -1.23 -19.13 5.78
N VAL A 87 0.00 -19.68 5.76
CA VAL A 87 1.00 -19.37 4.72
C VAL A 87 0.54 -19.80 3.33
N ARG A 88 -0.19 -20.92 3.22
CA ARG A 88 -0.71 -21.41 1.94
C ARG A 88 -1.64 -20.38 1.30
N GLU A 89 -2.57 -19.86 2.08
CA GLU A 89 -3.47 -18.80 1.62
C GLU A 89 -2.76 -17.50 1.31
N LEU A 90 -1.74 -17.14 2.08
CA LEU A 90 -0.94 -15.95 1.78
C LEU A 90 -0.35 -16.06 0.37
N VAL A 91 0.20 -17.22 0.01
CA VAL A 91 0.75 -17.50 -1.32
C VAL A 91 -0.35 -17.53 -2.37
N GLN A 92 -1.49 -18.18 -2.11
CA GLN A 92 -2.63 -18.20 -3.04
C GLN A 92 -3.14 -16.79 -3.32
N MET A 93 -3.36 -15.98 -2.27
CA MET A 93 -3.82 -14.59 -2.42
C MET A 93 -2.80 -13.71 -3.12
N HIS A 94 -1.50 -13.91 -2.88
CA HIS A 94 -0.45 -13.24 -3.66
C HIS A 94 -0.59 -13.56 -5.15
N ASN A 95 -0.80 -14.83 -5.50
CA ASN A 95 -1.01 -15.23 -6.89
C ASN A 95 -2.29 -14.63 -7.49
N LEU A 96 -3.37 -14.49 -6.69
CA LEU A 96 -4.60 -13.83 -7.14
C LEU A 96 -4.39 -12.37 -7.58
N LEU A 97 -3.41 -11.66 -7.00
CA LEU A 97 -3.08 -10.28 -7.43
C LEU A 97 -2.60 -10.22 -8.89
N TYR A 98 -2.00 -11.31 -9.39
CA TYR A 98 -1.60 -11.45 -10.79
C TYR A 98 -2.72 -12.01 -11.67
N VAL A 99 -3.62 -12.83 -11.13
CA VAL A 99 -4.70 -13.49 -11.88
C VAL A 99 -5.88 -12.55 -12.17
N ILE A 100 -6.27 -11.73 -11.18
CA ILE A 100 -7.41 -10.80 -11.29
C ILE A 100 -7.36 -9.96 -12.59
N PRO A 101 -6.22 -9.36 -12.97
CA PRO A 101 -6.13 -8.59 -14.21
C PRO A 101 -6.49 -9.38 -15.47
N TYR A 102 -6.03 -10.63 -15.56
CA TYR A 102 -6.29 -11.47 -16.73
C TYR A 102 -7.77 -11.91 -16.80
N GLU A 103 -8.38 -12.25 -15.66
CA GLU A 103 -9.79 -12.69 -15.65
C GLU A 103 -10.78 -11.55 -15.90
N TYR A 104 -10.43 -10.32 -15.50
CA TYR A 104 -11.33 -9.16 -15.55
C TYR A 104 -10.89 -8.08 -16.54
N ASN A 105 -9.96 -8.42 -17.44
CA ASN A 105 -9.46 -7.55 -18.51
C ASN A 105 -8.92 -6.19 -18.02
N TYR A 106 -8.23 -6.18 -16.87
CA TYR A 106 -7.46 -5.01 -16.45
C TYR A 106 -6.15 -4.94 -17.22
N ILE A 107 -5.77 -3.73 -17.60
CA ILE A 107 -4.52 -3.46 -18.33
C ILE A 107 -3.28 -3.71 -17.44
N ASN A 108 -3.41 -3.53 -16.12
CA ASN A 108 -2.30 -3.59 -15.17
C ASN A 108 -2.59 -4.54 -14.00
N PRO A 109 -1.54 -5.13 -13.39
CA PRO A 109 -1.66 -5.84 -12.11
C PRO A 109 -2.28 -4.98 -11.02
N ILE A 110 -3.09 -5.60 -10.16
CA ILE A 110 -3.69 -4.89 -9.03
C ILE A 110 -2.57 -4.46 -8.08
N ALA A 111 -2.40 -3.14 -7.93
CA ALA A 111 -1.43 -2.56 -7.02
C ALA A 111 -1.65 -3.10 -5.61
N GLY A 112 -0.66 -3.81 -5.10
CA GLY A 112 -0.86 -4.55 -3.85
C GLY A 112 0.42 -5.11 -3.27
N LYS A 113 0.26 -5.73 -2.11
CA LYS A 113 1.33 -6.50 -1.48
C LYS A 113 0.78 -7.57 -0.56
N ALA A 114 1.49 -8.67 -0.45
CA ALA A 114 1.20 -9.78 0.43
C ALA A 114 2.42 -10.04 1.31
N GLY A 115 2.24 -10.27 2.61
CA GLY A 115 3.39 -10.56 3.47
C GLY A 115 3.06 -10.82 4.92
N LEU A 116 4.12 -10.89 5.72
CA LEU A 116 4.02 -10.95 7.18
C LEU A 116 3.71 -9.57 7.75
N ASP A 117 2.66 -9.47 8.54
CA ASP A 117 2.29 -8.26 9.26
C ASP A 117 2.88 -8.26 10.67
N THR A 118 4.16 -7.90 10.76
CA THR A 118 4.93 -7.89 12.02
C THR A 118 4.59 -6.72 12.95
N ARG A 119 3.51 -5.98 12.67
CA ARG A 119 3.13 -4.79 13.44
C ARG A 119 2.49 -5.22 14.76
N LYS A 120 2.96 -4.66 15.87
CA LYS A 120 2.49 -5.02 17.23
C LYS A 120 0.99 -4.83 17.44
N TYR A 121 0.36 -3.92 16.71
CA TYR A 121 -1.06 -3.59 16.83
C TYR A 121 -1.96 -4.38 15.88
N THR A 122 -1.39 -5.30 15.08
CA THR A 122 -2.18 -6.18 14.22
C THR A 122 -2.25 -7.56 14.86
N ALA A 123 -3.47 -8.05 15.11
CA ALA A 123 -3.70 -9.33 15.76
C ALA A 123 -3.36 -10.56 14.88
N GLU A 124 -3.07 -10.34 13.59
CA GLU A 124 -2.95 -11.39 12.59
C GLU A 124 -1.55 -11.38 11.96
N PRO A 125 -0.89 -12.54 11.79
CA PRO A 125 0.49 -12.62 11.31
C PRO A 125 0.63 -12.36 9.81
N TYR A 126 -0.44 -12.49 9.04
CA TYR A 126 -0.44 -12.34 7.59
C TYR A 126 -1.32 -11.17 7.14
N GLY A 127 -0.95 -10.55 6.02
CA GLY A 127 -1.78 -9.53 5.40
C GLY A 127 -1.60 -9.49 3.89
N VAL A 128 -2.71 -9.21 3.20
CA VAL A 128 -2.71 -8.85 1.78
C VAL A 128 -3.43 -7.51 1.64
N PHE A 129 -2.75 -6.53 1.04
CA PHE A 129 -3.28 -5.20 0.82
C PHE A 129 -3.41 -4.95 -0.67
N LEU A 130 -4.61 -4.54 -1.10
CA LEU A 130 -4.90 -4.08 -2.46
C LEU A 130 -5.21 -2.60 -2.37
N TYR A 131 -4.63 -1.79 -3.24
CA TYR A 131 -4.65 -0.35 -3.15
C TYR A 131 -5.63 0.25 -4.17
N ALA A 132 -6.50 1.15 -3.72
CA ALA A 132 -7.49 1.86 -4.57
C ALA A 132 -7.32 3.40 -4.50
N ASN A 133 -7.57 4.10 -5.61
CA ASN A 133 -7.46 5.57 -5.75
C ASN A 133 -8.78 6.29 -5.43
N SER A 134 -9.85 5.54 -5.12
CA SER A 134 -11.12 6.08 -4.68
C SER A 134 -11.87 5.09 -3.78
N LEU A 135 -12.92 5.58 -3.11
CA LEU A 135 -13.80 4.74 -2.29
C LEU A 135 -14.51 3.69 -3.17
N ASN A 136 -15.04 4.12 -4.32
CA ASN A 136 -15.79 3.25 -5.23
C ASN A 136 -14.90 2.15 -5.80
N GLU A 137 -13.70 2.50 -6.27
CA GLU A 137 -12.71 1.52 -6.71
C GLU A 137 -12.36 0.54 -5.57
N GLY A 138 -12.24 1.04 -4.33
CA GLY A 138 -12.00 0.20 -3.17
C GLY A 138 -13.15 -0.77 -2.86
N LEU A 139 -14.40 -0.36 -3.06
CA LEU A 139 -15.57 -1.22 -2.92
C LEU A 139 -15.61 -2.29 -4.02
N THR A 140 -15.36 -1.91 -5.27
CA THR A 140 -15.26 -2.84 -6.40
C THR A 140 -14.15 -3.86 -6.17
N LEU A 141 -12.95 -3.42 -5.76
CA LEU A 141 -11.85 -4.33 -5.45
C LEU A 141 -12.17 -5.26 -4.26
N LYS A 142 -12.94 -4.78 -3.29
CA LYS A 142 -13.38 -5.59 -2.15
C LYS A 142 -14.31 -6.72 -2.62
N GLU A 143 -15.32 -6.40 -3.42
CA GLU A 143 -16.26 -7.38 -3.96
C GLU A 143 -15.56 -8.39 -4.88
N LEU A 144 -14.68 -7.90 -5.74
CA LEU A 144 -13.86 -8.73 -6.62
C LEU A 144 -12.96 -9.69 -5.83
N MET A 145 -12.24 -9.19 -4.83
CA MET A 145 -11.40 -10.04 -4.00
C MET A 145 -12.21 -11.06 -3.21
N ARG A 146 -13.41 -10.69 -2.72
CA ARG A 146 -14.33 -11.67 -2.10
C ARG A 146 -14.67 -12.80 -3.06
N HIS A 147 -15.12 -12.46 -4.26
CA HIS A 147 -15.46 -13.45 -5.29
C HIS A 147 -14.27 -14.39 -5.61
N MET A 148 -13.06 -13.84 -5.73
CA MET A 148 -11.87 -14.63 -6.05
C MET A 148 -11.42 -15.54 -4.90
N ILE A 149 -11.56 -15.07 -3.66
CA ILE A 149 -11.34 -15.92 -2.47
C ILE A 149 -12.34 -17.06 -2.49
N ASP A 150 -13.64 -16.77 -2.62
CA ASP A 150 -14.68 -17.80 -2.58
C ASP A 150 -14.52 -18.82 -3.73
N LYS A 151 -14.00 -18.39 -4.89
CA LYS A 151 -13.73 -19.24 -6.06
C LYS A 151 -12.48 -20.13 -5.93
N TYR A 152 -11.39 -19.61 -5.37
CA TYR A 152 -10.07 -20.26 -5.45
C TYR A 152 -9.49 -20.69 -4.10
N ILE A 153 -10.03 -20.17 -3.00
CA ILE A 153 -9.54 -20.40 -1.64
C ILE A 153 -10.71 -20.97 -0.83
N PRO A 154 -10.87 -22.32 -0.81
CA PRO A 154 -11.99 -22.94 -0.13
C PRO A 154 -11.96 -22.65 1.37
N GLU A 155 -13.12 -22.72 2.00
CA GLU A 155 -13.20 -22.65 3.45
C GLU A 155 -12.46 -23.84 4.07
N GLU A 156 -11.59 -23.56 5.03
CA GLU A 156 -10.92 -24.59 5.83
C GLU A 156 -11.56 -24.59 7.22
N GLU A 157 -11.98 -25.78 7.64
CA GLU A 157 -12.40 -26.05 9.00
C GLU A 157 -11.16 -26.41 9.82
N ILE A 158 -10.91 -25.66 10.90
CA ILE A 158 -9.85 -25.96 11.87
C ILE A 158 -10.51 -26.04 13.24
N ASP A 159 -10.34 -27.18 13.92
CA ASP A 159 -10.88 -27.44 15.27
C ASP A 159 -12.40 -27.18 15.39
N GLY A 160 -13.19 -27.59 14.40
CA GLY A 160 -14.65 -27.41 14.41
C GLY A 160 -15.11 -25.99 14.08
N LYS A 161 -14.21 -25.11 13.62
CA LYS A 161 -14.53 -23.73 13.24
C LYS A 161 -14.11 -23.46 11.80
N PHE A 162 -15.07 -23.01 11.00
CA PHE A 162 -14.78 -22.39 9.71
C PHE A 162 -14.10 -21.05 9.96
N LEU A 163 -12.82 -20.99 9.61
CA LEU A 163 -12.10 -19.74 9.61
C LEU A 163 -12.47 -19.00 8.33
N VAL A 164 -12.89 -17.74 8.44
CA VAL A 164 -13.23 -16.92 7.26
C VAL A 164 -12.18 -15.84 7.10
N ASN A 165 -11.66 -15.66 5.89
CA ASN A 165 -10.77 -14.53 5.62
C ASN A 165 -11.49 -13.22 5.88
N THR A 166 -10.95 -12.41 6.80
CA THR A 166 -11.49 -11.09 7.04
C THR A 166 -11.09 -10.17 5.89
N LEU A 167 -12.07 -9.40 5.40
CA LEU A 167 -11.91 -8.53 4.24
C LEU A 167 -12.49 -7.15 4.57
N LYS A 168 -11.61 -6.15 4.69
CA LYS A 168 -11.98 -4.80 5.17
C LYS A 168 -11.46 -3.72 4.23
N LEU A 169 -12.33 -2.81 3.82
CA LEU A 169 -11.90 -1.58 3.15
C LEU A 169 -11.50 -0.55 4.20
N LYS A 170 -10.34 0.10 4.02
CA LYS A 170 -9.81 1.12 4.93
C LYS A 170 -9.20 2.27 4.15
N ARG A 171 -9.04 3.42 4.80
CA ARG A 171 -8.06 4.43 4.38
C ARG A 171 -6.66 3.81 4.47
N ALA A 172 -5.83 4.08 3.47
CA ALA A 172 -4.52 3.44 3.38
C ALA A 172 -3.49 4.07 4.31
N CYS A 173 -3.52 5.41 4.40
CA CYS A 173 -2.62 6.25 5.17
C CYS A 173 -3.43 6.92 6.29
N THR A 174 -3.40 6.33 7.48
CA THR A 174 -4.03 6.83 8.72
C THR A 174 -3.09 6.63 9.87
#